data_AF-W1U7T0-F1
#
_entry.id   AF-W1U7T0-F1
#
_cell.length_a   1.000
_cell.length_b   1.000
_cell.length_c   1.000
_cell.angle_alpha   90.00
_cell.angle_beta   90.00
_cell.angle_gamma   90.00
#
_symmetry.space_group_name_H-M   'P 1'
#
loop_
_entity.id
_entity.type
_entity.pdbx_description
1 polymer ?
#
loop_
_entity_poly.entity_id
_entity_poly.type
_entity_poly.pdbx_seq_one_letter_code
_entity_poly.pdbx_strand_id
1 'polypeptide(L)' 'AVKDGTLAATIAQQPDQMGKIAIDTAQKVIKGEAVEAKIPVDLKVVTK' A
#
# COMPACT_ATOMS: atom_id res chain seq x y z
N ALA A 1 -5.12 -19.49 -1.41
CA ALA A 1 -3.83 -19.85 -2.04
C ALA A 1 -2.70 -20.07 -1.00
N VAL A 2 -2.27 -19.09 -0.20
CA VAL A 2 -1.32 -19.33 0.92
C VAL A 2 -1.98 -20.11 2.07
N LYS A 3 -3.18 -19.66 2.50
CA LYS A 3 -3.99 -20.37 3.51
C LYS A 3 -4.46 -21.76 3.06
N ASP A 4 -4.59 -21.96 1.75
CA ASP A 4 -4.95 -23.25 1.15
C ASP A 4 -3.73 -24.17 0.95
N GLY A 5 -2.54 -23.74 1.39
CA GLY A 5 -1.32 -24.54 1.40
C GLY A 5 -0.59 -24.69 0.06
N THR A 6 -1.03 -24.02 -1.01
CA THR A 6 -0.43 -24.07 -2.36
C THR A 6 0.65 -23.01 -2.60
N LEU A 7 0.76 -22.00 -1.73
CA LEU A 7 1.83 -21.01 -1.75
C LEU A 7 2.56 -20.96 -0.40
N ALA A 8 3.90 -21.04 -0.43
CA ALA A 8 4.74 -20.99 0.77
C ALA A 8 4.82 -19.59 1.40
N ALA A 9 4.83 -18.56 0.56
CA ALA A 9 4.76 -17.16 0.96
C ALA A 9 4.20 -16.34 -0.20
N THR A 10 3.52 -15.24 0.11
CA THR A 10 3.16 -14.21 -0.87
C THR A 10 3.56 -12.84 -0.34
N ILE A 11 3.95 -11.95 -1.24
CA ILE A 11 4.06 -10.52 -0.91
C ILE A 11 2.64 -9.97 -0.95
N ALA A 12 2.09 -9.63 0.20
CA ALA A 12 0.81 -8.96 0.29
C ALA A 12 1.04 -7.46 0.05
N GLN A 13 0.43 -6.98 -1.04
CA GLN A 13 0.28 -5.55 -1.26
C GLN A 13 -0.83 -5.04 -0.33
N GLN A 14 -0.72 -3.78 0.10
CA GLN A 14 -1.70 -3.14 0.98
C GLN A 14 -2.54 -2.11 0.20
N PRO A 15 -3.48 -2.54 -0.67
CA PRO A 15 -4.26 -1.64 -1.52
C PRO A 15 -5.09 -0.64 -0.70
N ASP A 16 -5.58 -1.03 0.48
CA ASP A 16 -6.31 -0.12 1.38
C ASP A 16 -5.45 1.03 1.87
N GLN A 17 -4.17 0.77 2.19
CA GLN A 17 -3.23 1.82 2.58
C GLN A 17 -2.85 2.70 1.39
N MET A 18 -2.66 2.10 0.20
CA MET A 18 -2.44 2.87 -1.03
C MET A 18 -3.58 3.85 -1.29
N GLY A 19 -4.84 3.40 -1.14
CA GLY A 19 -6.03 4.23 -1.32
C GLY A 19 -6.11 5.38 -0.30
N LYS A 20 -5.83 5.11 0.98
CA LYS A 20 -5.80 6.17 2.01
C LYS A 20 -4.72 7.21 1.71
N ILE A 21 -3.50 6.77 1.40
CA ILE A 21 -2.38 7.65 1.07
C ILE A 21 -2.73 8.49 -0.16
N ALA A 22 -3.36 7.91 -1.19
CA ALA A 22 -3.77 8.63 -2.38
C ALA A 22 -4.77 9.76 -2.07
N ILE A 23 -5.77 9.51 -1.22
CA ILE A 23 -6.75 10.52 -0.81
C ILE A 23 -6.09 11.61 0.05
N ASP A 24 -5.26 11.24 1.02
CA ASP A 24 -4.53 12.19 1.86
C ASP A 24 -3.60 13.07 1.00
N THR A 25 -2.90 12.47 0.04
CA THR A 25 -2.02 13.18 -0.89
C THR A 25 -2.83 14.12 -1.77
N ALA A 26 -3.98 13.68 -2.30
CA ALA A 26 -4.87 14.54 -3.08
C ALA A 26 -5.37 15.73 -2.24
N GLN A 27 -5.72 15.51 -0.97
CA GLN A 27 -6.09 16.61 -0.06
C GLN A 27 -4.95 17.59 0.18
N LYS A 28 -3.72 17.10 0.38
CA LYS A 28 -2.53 17.94 0.55
C LYS A 28 -2.23 18.78 -0.70
N VAL A 29 -2.34 18.18 -1.88
CA VAL A 29 -2.21 18.88 -3.17
C VAL A 29 -3.26 19.98 -3.30
N ILE A 30 -4.53 19.69 -2.98
CA ILE A 30 -5.61 20.68 -3.03
C ILE A 30 -5.36 21.83 -2.03
N LYS A 31 -4.74 21.54 -0.88
CA LYS A 31 -4.34 22.53 0.13
C LYS A 31 -3.08 23.33 -0.25
N GLY A 32 -2.43 22.99 -1.37
CA GLY A 32 -1.20 23.65 -1.82
C GLY A 32 0.07 23.19 -1.07
N GLU A 33 0.01 22.07 -0.36
CA GLU A 33 1.18 21.48 0.30
C GLU A 33 2.08 20.76 -0.72
N ALA A 34 3.39 20.81 -0.50
CA ALA A 34 4.34 20.06 -1.29
C ALA A 34 4.21 18.56 -0.99
N VAL A 35 3.92 17.76 -2.01
CA VAL A 35 3.83 16.30 -1.91
C VAL A 35 5.01 15.65 -2.63
N GLU A 36 5.47 14.53 -2.10
CA GLU A 36 6.56 13.77 -2.70
C GLU A 36 6.09 13.07 -3.98
N ALA A 37 6.97 13.03 -4.99
CA ALA A 37 6.68 12.38 -6.27
C ALA A 37 6.58 10.84 -6.17
N LYS A 38 7.10 10.25 -5.07
CA LYS A 38 7.05 8.81 -4.82
C LYS A 38 6.74 8.57 -3.35
N ILE A 39 5.60 7.93 -3.09
CA ILE A 39 5.20 7.54 -1.74
C ILE A 39 5.30 6.01 -1.66
N PRO A 40 6.35 5.46 -1.03
CA PRO A 40 6.48 4.02 -0.86
C PRO A 40 5.38 3.51 0.06
N VAL A 41 4.88 2.32 -0.22
CA VAL A 41 3.83 1.68 0.56
C VAL A 41 4.41 0.37 1.07
N ASP A 42 4.26 0.12 2.37
CA ASP A 42 4.83 -1.05 2.99
C ASP A 42 4.23 -2.33 2.39
N LEU A 43 5.11 -3.24 2.02
CA LEU A 43 4.75 -4.56 1.54
C LEU A 43 4.89 -5.53 2.70
N LYS A 44 3.82 -6.28 3.00
CA LYS A 44 3.85 -7.26 4.08
C LYS A 44 4.07 -8.65 3.50
N VAL A 45 5.11 -9.35 3.95
CA VAL A 45 5.31 -10.76 3.59
C VAL A 45 4.31 -11.59 4.39
N VAL A 46 3.43 -12.30 3.70
CA VAL A 46 2.50 -13.25 4.32
C VAL A 46 3.02 -14.65 4.04
N THR A 47 3.55 -15.27 5.08
CA THR A 47 3.95 -16.69 5.09
C THR A 47 2.80 -17.55 5.58
N LYS A 48 2.88 -18.86 5.34
CA LYS A 48 1.93 -19.84 5.88
C LYS A 48 1.98 -19.93 7.41
#